data_AF-F6HPR9-F1
#
_entry.id   AF-F6HPR9-F1
#
_cell.length_a   1.000
_cell.length_b   1.000
_cell.length_c   1.000
_cell.angle_alpha   90.00
_cell.angle_beta   90.00
_cell.angle_gamma   90.00
#
_symmetry.space_group_name_H-M   'P 1'
#
loop_
_entity.id
_entity.type
_entity.pdbx_description
1 polymer ?
#
loop_
_entity_poly.entity_id
_entity_poly.type
_entity_poly.pdbx_seq_one_letter_code
_entity_poly.pdbx_strand_id
1 'polypeptide(L)' 'MSKLVSVIGDVCKSNLGMDATSATEIAKAVDVIVNSAANTILDERYDVALNTNTKGPSRLVSFAKKYKKPSLSVHVSTGK' A
#
# COMPACT_ATOMS: atom_id res chain seq x y z
N MET A 1 7.28 -21.85 -10.80
CA MET A 1 6.89 -20.75 -9.89
C MET A 1 6.22 -19.65 -10.69
N SER A 2 5.09 -19.14 -10.22
CA SER A 2 4.48 -17.93 -10.79
C SER A 2 5.30 -16.70 -10.38
N LYS A 3 5.51 -15.79 -11.33
CA LYS A 3 6.22 -14.51 -11.09
C LYS A 3 5.30 -13.42 -10.55
N LEU A 4 3.98 -13.62 -10.66
CA LEU A 4 2.95 -12.66 -10.31
C LEU A 4 1.82 -13.39 -9.58
N VAL A 5 1.37 -12.82 -8.48
CA VAL A 5 0.19 -13.25 -7.72
C VAL A 5 -0.63 -11.99 -7.45
N SER A 6 -1.87 -11.97 -7.95
CA SER A 6 -2.81 -10.88 -7.65
C SER A 6 -3.44 -11.09 -6.28
N VAL A 7 -3.67 -9.98 -5.58
CA VAL A 7 -4.28 -9.98 -4.26
C VAL A 7 -5.37 -8.92 -4.24
N ILE A 8 -6.57 -9.28 -3.78
CA ILE A 8 -7.67 -8.34 -3.61
C ILE A 8 -7.32 -7.39 -2.46
N GLY A 9 -7.46 -6.08 -2.68
CA GLY A 9 -7.13 -5.09 -1.67
C GLY A 9 -7.60 -3.68 -2.01
N ASP A 10 -7.47 -2.79 -1.03
CA ASP A 10 -7.77 -1.37 -1.06
C ASP A 10 -6.85 -0.62 -0.09
N VAL A 11 -6.02 0.28 -0.62
CA VAL A 11 -5.05 1.08 0.15
C VAL A 11 -5.71 2.01 1.17
N CYS A 12 -7.01 2.28 1.04
CA CYS A 12 -7.79 3.08 1.97
C CYS A 12 -8.15 2.31 3.26
N LYS A 13 -8.03 0.98 3.25
CA LYS A 13 -8.50 0.09 4.32
C LYS A 13 -7.36 -0.46 5.18
N SER A 14 -7.70 -0.90 6.38
CA SER A 14 -6.80 -1.62 7.28
C SER A 14 -6.24 -2.89 6.60
N ASN A 15 -4.97 -3.23 6.87
CA ASN A 15 -4.25 -4.32 6.20
C ASN A 15 -4.37 -4.27 4.66
N LEU A 16 -4.48 -3.05 4.11
CA LEU A 16 -4.63 -2.79 2.67
C LEU A 16 -5.86 -3.50 2.08
N GLY A 17 -6.91 -3.72 2.87
CA GLY A 17 -8.16 -4.35 2.42
C GLY A 17 -8.05 -5.84 2.11
N MET A 18 -6.92 -6.48 2.41
CA MET A 18 -6.71 -7.91 2.21
C MET A 18 -7.40 -8.74 3.31
N ASP A 19 -7.65 -10.01 3.02
CA ASP A 19 -8.03 -10.97 4.06
C ASP A 19 -6.88 -11.19 5.06
N ALA A 20 -7.22 -11.67 6.26
CA ALA A 20 -6.27 -11.77 7.36
C ALA A 20 -5.10 -12.73 7.07
N THR A 21 -5.35 -13.79 6.31
CA THR A 21 -4.35 -14.81 5.96
C THR A 21 -3.35 -14.21 4.99
N SER A 22 -3.82 -13.68 3.85
CA SER A 22 -2.97 -13.03 2.85
C SER A 22 -2.17 -11.87 3.45
N ALA A 23 -2.82 -11.02 4.25
CA ALA A 23 -2.16 -9.91 4.92
C ALA A 23 -1.00 -10.37 5.81
N THR A 24 -1.18 -11.48 6.54
CA THR A 24 -0.14 -12.01 7.43
C THR A 24 1.02 -12.61 6.65
N GLU A 25 0.73 -13.40 5.62
CA GLU A 25 1.75 -14.06 4.80
C GLU A 25 2.59 -13.04 4.03
N ILE A 26 1.94 -12.08 3.38
CA ILE A 26 2.61 -11.04 2.60
C ILE A 26 3.45 -10.14 3.50
N ALA A 27 2.94 -9.73 4.67
CA ALA A 27 3.69 -8.88 5.59
C ALA A 27 4.97 -9.55 6.12
N LYS A 28 5.01 -10.88 6.21
CA LYS A 28 6.21 -11.64 6.60
C LYS A 28 7.19 -11.80 5.44
N ALA A 29 6.68 -11.90 4.22
CA ALA A 29 7.47 -12.18 3.03
C ALA A 29 8.03 -10.92 2.36
N VAL A 30 7.35 -9.78 2.45
CA VAL A 30 7.68 -8.58 1.66
C VAL A 30 9.09 -8.04 1.96
N ASP A 31 9.85 -7.78 0.90
CA ASP A 31 11.19 -7.17 0.95
C ASP A 31 11.18 -5.75 0.35
N VAL A 32 10.38 -5.54 -0.69
CA VAL A 32 10.29 -4.28 -1.43
C VAL A 32 8.83 -3.93 -1.65
N ILE A 33 8.49 -2.67 -1.43
CA ILE A 33 7.18 -2.10 -1.72
C ILE A 33 7.36 -1.00 -2.76
N VAL A 34 6.62 -1.11 -3.86
CA VAL A 34 6.50 -0.06 -4.86
C VAL A 34 5.08 0.49 -4.80
N ASN A 35 4.93 1.69 -4.25
CA ASN A 35 3.64 2.36 -4.15
C ASN A 35 3.41 3.30 -5.34
N SER A 36 2.64 2.83 -6.31
CA SER A 36 2.17 3.62 -7.45
C SER A 36 0.67 3.93 -7.38
N ALA A 37 -0.04 3.45 -6.36
CA ALA A 37 -1.48 3.67 -6.23
C ALA A 37 -1.77 5.09 -5.72
N ALA A 38 -2.64 5.81 -6.42
CA ALA A 38 -3.09 7.15 -6.06
C ALA A 38 -4.46 7.43 -6.68
N ASN A 39 -5.23 8.35 -6.09
CA ASN A 39 -6.30 9.07 -6.77
C ASN A 39 -5.67 10.28 -7.48
N THR A 40 -5.86 10.36 -8.80
CA THR A 40 -5.28 11.40 -9.65
C THR A 40 -6.31 12.43 -10.13
N ILE A 41 -7.50 12.46 -9.54
CA ILE A 41 -8.53 13.45 -9.82
C ILE A 41 -8.11 14.77 -9.13
N LEU A 42 -7.92 15.82 -9.92
CA LEU A 42 -7.36 17.10 -9.46
C LEU A 42 -8.31 17.92 -8.60
N ASP A 43 -9.61 17.78 -8.83
CA ASP A 43 -10.72 18.46 -8.14
C ASP A 43 -11.48 17.53 -7.18
N GLU A 44 -10.82 16.45 -6.76
CA GLU A 44 -11.38 15.51 -5.79
C GLU A 44 -11.62 16.18 -4.44
N ARG A 45 -12.61 15.68 -3.71
CA ARG A 45 -12.77 16.09 -2.32
C ARG A 45 -11.51 15.78 -1.51
N TYR A 46 -11.04 16.78 -0.78
CA TYR A 46 -9.78 16.68 -0.04
C TYR A 46 -9.71 15.50 0.92
N ASP A 47 -10.82 15.15 1.60
CA ASP A 47 -10.85 14.01 2.52
C ASP A 47 -10.66 12.66 1.82
N VAL A 48 -11.19 12.52 0.60
CA VAL A 48 -10.98 11.35 -0.26
C VAL A 48 -9.52 11.29 -0.72
N ALA A 49 -9.01 12.39 -1.27
CA ALA A 49 -7.61 12.48 -1.72
C ALA A 49 -6.62 12.22 -0.57
N LEU A 50 -6.87 12.77 0.62
CA LEU A 50 -6.06 12.56 1.82
C LEU A 50 -6.09 11.08 2.26
N ASN A 51 -7.25 10.43 2.19
CA ASN A 51 -7.38 9.03 2.59
C ASN A 51 -6.60 8.08 1.67
N THR A 52 -6.59 8.37 0.37
CA THR A 52 -5.89 7.56 -0.63
C THR A 52 -4.40 7.93 -0.70
N ASN A 53 -4.08 9.19 -0.98
CA ASN A 53 -2.74 9.61 -1.38
C ASN A 53 -1.81 9.89 -0.21
N THR A 54 -2.33 10.11 0.99
CA THR A 54 -1.52 10.35 2.20
C THR A 54 -1.63 9.19 3.17
N LYS A 55 -2.85 8.82 3.57
CA LYS A 55 -3.05 7.71 4.51
C LYS A 55 -2.78 6.35 3.85
N GLY A 56 -3.01 6.18 2.55
CA GLY A 56 -2.69 4.94 1.83
C GLY A 56 -1.20 4.56 1.91
N PRO A 57 -0.26 5.42 1.48
CA PRO A 57 1.17 5.16 1.67
C PRO A 57 1.56 4.92 3.14
N SER A 58 0.96 5.65 4.08
CA SER A 58 1.20 5.45 5.52
C SER A 58 0.77 4.04 5.99
N ARG A 59 -0.36 3.53 5.52
CA ARG A 59 -0.80 2.16 5.79
C ARG A 59 0.13 1.13 5.18
N LEU A 60 0.64 1.35 3.96
CA LEU A 60 1.62 0.48 3.29
C LEU A 60 2.92 0.36 4.10
N VAL A 61 3.49 1.48 4.53
CA VAL A 61 4.71 1.48 5.34
C VAL A 61 4.46 0.83 6.71
N SER A 62 3.31 1.11 7.33
CA SER A 62 2.90 0.48 8.60
C SER A 62 2.74 -1.03 8.46
N PHE A 63 2.17 -1.50 7.36
CA PHE A 63 2.00 -2.91 7.04
C PHE A 63 3.35 -3.62 6.92
N ALA A 64 4.31 -3.02 6.21
CA ALA A 64 5.66 -3.56 6.03
C ALA A 64 6.42 -3.71 7.37
N LYS A 65 6.23 -2.76 8.30
CA LYS A 65 6.93 -2.73 9.59
C LYS A 65 6.42 -3.75 10.60
N LYS A 66 5.28 -4.41 10.35
CA LYS A 66 4.57 -5.26 11.33
C LYS A 66 5.43 -6.40 11.90
N TYR A 67 6.36 -6.94 11.11
CA TYR A 67 7.20 -8.08 11.51
C TYR A 67 8.68 -7.74 11.73
N LYS A 68 9.03 -6.46 11.90
CA LYS A 68 10.39 -5.97 12.18
C LYS A 68 11.46 -6.42 11.16
N LYS A 69 11.05 -6.90 9.98
CA LYS A 69 11.91 -7.16 8.83
C LYS A 69 12.16 -5.83 8.11
N PRO A 70 13.42 -5.48 7.78
CA PRO A 70 13.70 -4.32 6.95
C PRO A 70 13.04 -4.48 5.58
N SER A 71 12.34 -3.44 5.11
CA SER A 71 11.73 -3.41 3.79
C SER A 71 12.06 -2.09 3.08
N LEU A 72 12.47 -2.15 1.82
CA LEU A 72 12.61 -0.96 0.98
C LEU A 72 11.24 -0.47 0.53
N SER A 73 10.98 0.84 0.63
CA SER A 73 9.75 1.45 0.14
C SER A 73 10.07 2.51 -0.91
N VAL A 74 9.48 2.38 -2.08
CA VAL A 74 9.56 3.34 -3.19
C VAL A 74 8.18 3.94 -3.39
N HIS A 75 8.09 5.27 -3.36
CA HIS A 75 6.84 5.99 -3.59
C HIS A 75 6.93 6.80 -4.88
N VAL A 76 6.00 6.56 -5.78
CA VAL A 76 5.87 7.34 -7.01
C VAL A 76 5.03 8.59 -6.71
N SER A 77 5.65 9.76 -6.85
CA SER A 77 5.00 11.07 -6.70
C SER A 77 4.72 11.69 -8.08
N THR A 78 4.14 12.89 -8.11
CA THR A 78 3.96 13.69 -9.32
C THR A 78 4.91 14.87 -9.35
N GLY A 79 5.41 15.19 -10.54
CA GLY A 79 6.14 16.42 -10.83
C GLY A 79 5.21 17.53 -11.32
N LYS A 80 5.81 18.66 -11.69
CA LYS A 80 5.18 19.68 -12.53
C LYS A 80 5.33 19.33 -14.00
#